data_AF-A0A6I7D7H7-F1
#
_entry.id   AF-A0A6I7D7H7-F1
#
_cell.length_a   1.000
_cell.length_b   1.000
_cell.length_c   1.000
_cell.angle_alpha   90.00
_cell.angle_beta   90.00
_cell.angle_gamma   90.00
#
_symmetry.space_group_name_H-M   'P 1'
#
loop_
_entity.id
_entity.type
_entity.pdbx_description
1 polymer ?
#
loop_
_entity_poly.entity_id
_entity_poly.type
_entity_poly.pdbx_seq_one_letter_code
_entity_poly.pdbx_strand_id
1 'polypeptide(L)' 'MRADKIVASLHQLQISVATAEPYATTTNIPHAIRIALASIDINLLRDALIKIREIIEYQIDL' A
#
# COMPACT_ATOMS: atom_id res chain seq x y z
N MET A 1 -7.82 -10.70 -5.23
CA MET A 1 -7.43 -9.32 -5.58
C MET A 1 -5.97 -9.28 -6.01
N ARG A 2 -5.56 -8.33 -6.87
CA ARG A 2 -4.16 -8.14 -7.28
C ARG A 2 -3.58 -6.93 -6.52
N ALA A 3 -2.51 -7.14 -5.76
CA ALA A 3 -1.84 -6.07 -5.00
C ALA A 3 -1.38 -4.90 -5.90
N ASP A 4 -1.15 -5.16 -7.19
CA ASP A 4 -0.79 -4.18 -8.21
C ASP A 4 -1.82 -3.06 -8.36
N LYS A 5 -3.13 -3.38 -8.28
CA LYS A 5 -4.20 -2.38 -8.39
C LYS A 5 -4.19 -1.44 -7.19
N ILE A 6 -3.98 -1.98 -6.00
CA ILE A 6 -3.89 -1.21 -4.75
C ILE A 6 -2.69 -0.28 -4.81
N VAL A 7 -1.53 -0.78 -5.26
CA VAL A 7 -0.31 0.03 -5.44
C VAL A 7 -0.51 1.16 -6.45
N ALA A 8 -1.15 0.88 -7.59
CA ALA A 8 -1.44 1.90 -8.59
C ALA A 8 -2.34 3.02 -8.06
N SER A 9 -3.43 2.68 -7.36
CA SER A 9 -4.34 3.66 -6.76
C SER A 9 -3.66 4.50 -5.68
N LEU A 10 -2.80 3.89 -4.86
CA LEU A 10 -2.05 4.60 -3.82
C LEU A 10 -1.00 5.56 -4.40
N HIS A 11 -0.37 5.18 -5.51
CA HIS A 11 0.57 6.06 -6.22
C HIS A 11 -0.12 7.33 -6.76
N GLN A 12 -1.38 7.23 -7.20
CA GLN A 12 -2.18 8.39 -7.60
C GLN A 12 -2.44 9.37 -6.43
N LEU A 13 -2.45 8.88 -5.20
CA LEU A 13 -2.58 9.70 -3.98
C LEU A 13 -1.24 10.23 -3.47
N GLN A 14 -0.16 10.12 -4.25
CA GLN A 14 1.21 10.48 -3.86
C GLN A 14 1.74 9.67 -2.66
N ILE A 15 1.15 8.50 -2.38
CA ILE A 15 1.62 7.61 -1.33
C ILE A 15 2.58 6.61 -1.96
N SER A 16 3.85 6.71 -1.59
CA SER A 16 4.91 5.82 -2.11
C SER A 16 4.79 4.43 -1.47
N VAL A 17 4.31 3.46 -2.24
CA VAL A 17 4.14 2.07 -1.82
C VAL A 17 4.74 1.10 -2.85
N ALA A 18 5.15 -0.07 -2.39
CA ALA A 18 5.71 -1.14 -3.23
C ALA A 18 4.99 -2.47 -2.95
N THR A 19 4.93 -3.34 -3.95
CA THR A 19 4.50 -4.74 -3.76
C THR A 19 5.55 -5.51 -2.94
N ALA A 20 5.15 -6.63 -2.35
CA ALA A 20 6.08 -7.49 -1.60
C ALA A 20 7.04 -8.31 -2.49
N GLU A 21 6.73 -8.45 -3.79
CA GLU A 21 7.49 -9.28 -4.75
C GLU A 21 9.00 -8.95 -4.81
N PRO A 22 9.46 -7.68 -4.86
CA PRO A 22 10.88 -7.35 -4.90
C PRO A 22 11.64 -7.72 -3.62
N TYR A 23 10.93 -8.03 -2.53
CA TYR A 23 11.48 -8.30 -1.21
C TYR A 23 11.24 -9.74 -0.76
N ALA A 24 10.53 -10.56 -1.55
CA ALA A 24 10.26 -11.95 -1.23
C ALA A 24 11.54 -12.78 -1.40
N THR A 25 11.99 -13.41 -0.31
CA THR A 25 13.12 -14.35 -0.34
C THR A 25 12.70 -15.80 -0.56
N THR A 26 11.39 -16.05 -0.64
CA THR A 26 10.77 -17.36 -0.83
C THR A 26 9.94 -17.39 -2.11
N THR A 27 9.68 -18.60 -2.64
CA THR A 27 8.86 -18.81 -3.84
C THR A 27 7.42 -18.33 -3.68
N ASN A 28 6.91 -18.29 -2.44
CA ASN A 28 5.56 -17.84 -2.13
C ASN A 28 5.56 -16.38 -1.70
N ILE A 29 5.31 -15.48 -2.65
CA ILE A 29 5.23 -14.04 -2.38
C ILE A 29 4.01 -13.77 -1.49
N PRO A 30 4.18 -13.16 -0.30
CA PRO A 30 3.06 -12.82 0.54
C PRO A 30 2.19 -11.75 -0.13
N HIS A 31 0.87 -11.82 0.09
CA HIS A 31 -0.05 -10.78 -0.34
C HIS A 31 0.08 -9.55 0.58
N ALA A 32 1.15 -8.78 0.39
CA ALA A 32 1.48 -7.64 1.22
C ALA A 32 1.95 -6.46 0.37
N ILE A 33 1.74 -5.26 0.92
CA ILE A 33 2.26 -4.00 0.40
C ILE A 33 3.20 -3.40 1.44
N ARG A 34 4.24 -2.74 0.96
CA ARG A 34 5.21 -2.01 1.77
C ARG A 34 4.97 -0.52 1.60
N ILE A 35 4.95 0.22 2.71
CA ILE A 35 4.81 1.67 2.72
C ILE A 35 6.18 2.27 3.06
N ALA A 36 6.67 3.18 2.23
CA ALA A 36 7.89 3.92 2.53
C ALA A 36 7.56 5.10 3.45
N LEU A 37 7.93 4.98 4.72
CA LEU A 37 7.81 6.06 5.69
C LEU A 37 9.13 6.84 5.73
N ALA A 38 9.17 8.01 5.09
CA ALA A 38 10.21 9.00 5.38
C ALA A 38 9.87 9.73 6.70
N SER A 39 10.72 10.64 7.18
CA SER A 39 10.39 11.49 8.33
C SER A 39 9.15 12.36 8.02
N ILE A 40 7.95 11.82 8.27
CA ILE A 40 6.67 12.48 8.05
C ILE A 40 6.03 12.84 9.39
N ASP A 41 5.21 13.88 9.39
CA ASP A 41 4.43 14.25 10.57
C ASP A 41 3.43 13.15 10.95
N ILE A 42 3.20 12.94 12.25
CA ILE A 42 2.32 11.89 12.75
C ILE A 42 0.86 12.06 12.31
N ASN A 43 0.41 13.30 12.07
CA ASN A 43 -0.93 13.57 11.57
C ASN A 43 -1.03 13.19 10.09
N LEU A 44 -0.01 13.54 9.30
CA LEU A 44 0.07 13.13 7.91
C LEU A 44 0.15 11.60 7.76
N LEU A 45 0.84 10.93 8.68
CA LEU A 45 0.87 9.46 8.73
C LEU A 45 -0.53 8.88 8.96
N ARG A 46 -1.27 9.44 9.92
CA ARG A 46 -2.65 9.00 10.20
C ARG A 46 -3.53 9.16 8.96
N ASP A 47 -3.50 10.32 8.31
CA ASP A 47 -4.30 10.58 7.12
C ASP A 47 -3.93 9.66 5.95
N ALA A 48 -2.64 9.41 5.76
CA ALA A 48 -2.17 8.45 4.75
C ALA A 48 -2.68 7.03 5.03
N LEU A 49 -2.62 6.57 6.29
CA LEU A 49 -3.10 5.24 6.68
C LEU A 49 -4.62 5.09 6.52
N ILE A 50 -5.39 6.15 6.82
CA ILE A 50 -6.84 6.16 6.59
C ILE A 50 -7.15 6.01 5.10
N LYS A 51 -6.49 6.79 4.23
CA LYS A 51 -6.65 6.66 2.77
C LYS A 51 -6.25 5.29 2.25
N ILE A 52 -5.18 4.70 2.80
CA ILE A 52 -4.77 3.34 2.45
C ILE A 52 -5.86 2.33 2.79
N ARG A 53 -6.46 2.45 3.98
CA ARG A 53 -7.57 1.59 4.40
C ARG A 53 -8.76 1.73 3.45
N GLU A 54 -9.19 2.94 3.12
CA GLU A 54 -10.33 3.20 2.22
C GLU A 54 -10.14 2.55 0.84
N ILE A 55 -8.92 2.65 0.26
CA ILE A 55 -8.62 2.00 -1.03
C ILE A 55 -8.64 0.48 -0.91
N ILE A 56 -8.09 -0.07 0.18
CA ILE A 56 -8.08 -1.52 0.41
C ILE A 56 -9.53 -2.02 0.54
N GLU A 57 -10.36 -1.36 1.34
CA GLU A 57 -11.79 -1.68 1.49
C GLU A 57 -12.52 -1.59 0.14
N TYR A 58 -12.36 -0.49 -0.61
CA TYR A 58 -12.94 -0.33 -1.95
C TYR A 58 -12.55 -1.46 -2.91
N GLN A 59 -11.31 -1.94 -2.83
CA GLN A 59 -10.82 -3.00 -3.72
C GLN A 59 -11.23 -4.40 -3.26
N ILE A 60 -11.52 -4.60 -1.97
CA ILE A 60 -12.07 -5.83 -1.38
C ILE A 60 -13.54 -6.00 -1.76
N ASP A 61 -14.31 -4.91 -1.72
CA ASP A 61 -15.75 -4.91 -2.00
C ASP A 61 -16.10 -5.02 -3.50
N LEU A 62 -15.10 -5.02 -4.39
CA LEU A 62 -15.22 -5.00 -5.85
C LEU A 62 -14.78 -6.33 -6.51
#